data_AF-A0A377WSN9-F1
#
_entry.id   AF-A0A377WSN9-F1
#
_cell.length_a   1.000
_cell.length_b   1.000
_cell.length_c   1.000
_cell.angle_alpha   90.00
_cell.angle_beta   90.00
_cell.angle_gamma   90.00
#
_symmetry.space_group_name_H-M   'P 1'
#
loop_
_entity.id
_entity.type
_entity.pdbx_description
1 polymer ?
#
loop_
_entity_poly.entity_id
_entity_poly.type
_entity_poly.pdbx_seq_one_letter_code
_entity_poly.pdbx_strand_id
1 'polypeptide(L)' 'MALKHRKATLLQHHGLIACEASLEKALWLAHEVEVLAQLYLSTLAITDPVPVLDDEAIAIVLEEVQNLRITH' A
#
# COMPACT_ATOMS: atom_id res chain seq x y z
N MET A 1 -16.96 -2.66 3.81
CA MET A 1 -16.39 -2.96 2.47
C MET A 1 -14.90 -2.65 2.51
N ALA A 2 -14.04 -3.55 2.04
CA ALA A 2 -12.58 -3.45 2.21
C ALA A 2 -11.95 -2.16 1.67
N LEU A 3 -12.52 -1.59 0.59
CA LEU A 3 -12.03 -0.36 -0.04
C LEU A 3 -12.56 0.94 0.59
N LYS A 4 -13.39 0.90 1.64
CA LYS A 4 -14.04 2.12 2.20
C LYS A 4 -13.03 3.20 2.61
N HIS A 5 -11.84 2.79 3.06
CA HIS A 5 -10.78 3.68 3.53
C HIS A 5 -9.39 3.30 2.97
N ARG A 6 -9.36 2.56 1.85
CA ARG A 6 -8.15 2.06 1.21
C ARG A 6 -8.34 2.08 -0.31
N LYS A 7 -7.28 2.39 -1.05
CA LYS A 7 -7.30 2.39 -2.52
C LYS A 7 -7.01 1.03 -3.13
N ALA A 8 -6.56 0.06 -2.33
CA ALA A 8 -6.30 -1.29 -2.77
C ALA A 8 -6.77 -2.32 -1.72
N THR A 9 -7.15 -3.51 -2.18
CA THR A 9 -7.49 -4.66 -1.34
C THR A 9 -7.02 -5.96 -1.98
N LEU A 10 -6.49 -6.86 -1.15
CA LEU A 10 -6.28 -8.25 -1.55
C LEU A 10 -7.61 -9.02 -1.49
N LEU A 11 -7.73 -10.00 -2.37
CA LEU A 11 -8.82 -10.94 -2.47
C LEU A 11 -8.26 -12.32 -2.16
N GLN A 12 -8.75 -12.95 -1.09
CA GLN A 12 -8.26 -14.26 -0.66
C GLN A 12 -8.35 -15.28 -1.80
N HIS A 13 -7.22 -15.94 -2.09
CA HIS A 13 -7.07 -16.90 -3.20
C HIS A 13 -7.36 -16.36 -4.61
N HIS A 14 -7.35 -15.05 -4.82
CA HIS A 14 -7.63 -14.45 -6.14
C HIS A 14 -6.53 -13.49 -6.61
N GLY A 15 -6.29 -12.40 -5.88
CA GLY A 15 -5.41 -11.35 -6.36
C GLY A 15 -5.68 -10.00 -5.71
N LEU A 16 -5.55 -8.93 -6.49
CA LEU A 16 -5.56 -7.53 -6.04
C LEU A 16 -6.61 -6.72 -6.82
N ILE A 17 -7.33 -5.85 -6.12
CA ILE A 17 -8.04 -4.72 -6.74
C ILE A 17 -7.36 -3.44 -6.26
N ALA A 18 -6.98 -2.57 -7.20
CA ALA A 18 -6.45 -1.23 -6.94
C ALA A 18 -7.26 -0.19 -7.72
N CYS A 19 -7.58 0.94 -7.09
CA CYS A 19 -8.43 1.99 -7.65
C CYS A 19 -7.80 3.37 -7.45
N GLU A 20 -7.72 4.15 -8.53
CA GLU A 20 -7.26 5.54 -8.52
C GLU A 20 -8.00 6.37 -9.57
N ALA A 21 -7.78 7.69 -9.55
CA ALA A 21 -8.46 8.64 -10.43
C ALA A 21 -8.09 8.50 -11.93
N SER A 22 -7.02 7.79 -12.28
CA SER A 22 -6.63 7.50 -13.66
C SER A 22 -6.04 6.10 -13.80
N LEU A 23 -6.04 5.54 -15.01
CA LEU A 23 -5.47 4.23 -15.29
C LEU A 23 -3.97 4.16 -14.96
N GLU A 24 -3.21 5.20 -15.28
CA GLU A 24 -1.78 5.29 -14.97
C GLU A 24 -1.53 5.21 -13.46
N LYS A 25 -2.28 5.99 -12.66
CA LYS A 25 -2.16 5.98 -11.19
C LYS A 25 -2.64 4.65 -10.59
N ALA A 26 -3.67 4.02 -11.17
CA ALA A 26 -4.18 2.74 -10.71
C ALA A 26 -3.17 1.61 -11.00
N LEU A 27 -2.53 1.63 -12.16
CA LEU A 27 -1.48 0.69 -12.53
C LEU A 27 -0.24 0.86 -11.64
N TRP A 28 0.19 2.10 -11.41
CA TRP A 28 1.27 2.39 -10.47
C TRP A 28 0.94 1.87 -9.06
N LEU A 29 -0.26 2.17 -8.55
CA LEU A 29 -0.68 1.68 -7.23
C LEU A 29 -0.73 0.15 -7.16
N ALA A 30 -1.20 -0.52 -8.21
CA ALA A 30 -1.21 -1.97 -8.27
C ALA A 30 0.20 -2.56 -8.20
N HIS A 31 1.16 -1.93 -8.89
CA HIS A 31 2.56 -2.33 -8.87
C HIS A 31 3.20 -2.12 -7.49
N GLU A 32 3.00 -0.98 -6.84
CA GLU A 32 3.56 -0.73 -5.51
C GLU A 32 3.03 -1.72 -4.45
N VAL A 33 1.75 -2.10 -4.53
CA VAL A 33 1.17 -3.11 -3.63
C VAL A 33 1.80 -4.49 -3.88
N GLU A 34 2.12 -4.83 -5.13
CA GLU A 34 2.86 -6.06 -5.46
C GLU A 34 4.29 -6.03 -4.88
N VAL A 35 4.99 -4.91 -4.99
CA VAL A 35 6.32 -4.73 -4.39
C VAL A 35 6.27 -4.90 -2.87
N LEU A 36 5.26 -4.31 -2.20
CA LEU A 36 5.04 -4.48 -0.76
C LEU A 36 4.70 -5.92 -0.39
N ALA A 37 3.90 -6.62 -1.19
CA ALA A 37 3.56 -8.02 -0.96
C ALA A 37 4.81 -8.92 -1.06
N GLN A 38 5.64 -8.70 -2.09
CA GLN A 38 6.90 -9.42 -2.25
C GLN A 38 7.87 -9.13 -1.11
N LEU A 39 7.99 -7.87 -0.67
CA LEU A 39 8.81 -7.49 0.49
C LEU A 39 8.34 -8.19 1.76
N TYR A 40 7.02 -8.17 2.03
CA TYR A 40 6.43 -8.81 3.19
C TYR A 40 6.68 -10.32 3.19
N LEU A 41 6.44 -11.02 2.07
CA LEU A 41 6.69 -12.46 1.97
C LEU A 41 8.18 -12.81 2.13
N SER A 42 9.07 -12.00 1.54
CA SER A 42 10.52 -12.22 1.62
C SER A 42 11.05 -12.05 3.04
N THR A 43 10.52 -11.08 3.79
CA THR A 43 10.91 -10.83 5.19
C THR A 43 10.26 -11.80 6.16
N LEU A 44 8.99 -12.17 5.94
CA LEU A 44 8.25 -13.15 6.75
C LEU A 44 8.93 -14.52 6.76
N ALA A 45 9.56 -14.91 5.66
CA ALA A 45 10.34 -16.15 5.57
C ALA A 45 11.57 -16.17 6.52
N ILE A 46 12.00 -15.01 7.01
CA ILE A 46 13.19 -14.84 7.88
C ILE A 46 12.77 -14.54 9.33
N THR A 47 11.75 -13.70 9.53
CA THR A 47 11.28 -13.28 10.85
C THR A 47 9.75 -13.18 10.90
N ASP A 48 9.17 -13.76 11.95
CA ASP A 48 7.74 -13.71 12.24
C ASP A 48 7.53 -13.33 13.72
N PRO A 49 6.94 -12.15 14.03
CA PRO A 49 6.36 -11.19 13.09
C PRO A 49 7.40 -10.38 12.31
N VAL A 50 7.00 -9.91 11.12
CA VAL A 50 7.77 -8.92 10.36
C VAL A 50 7.73 -7.59 11.13
N PRO A 51 8.87 -6.94 11.42
CA PRO A 51 8.88 -5.61 12.01
C PRO A 51 8.15 -4.59 11.12
N VAL A 52 7.30 -3.76 11.72
CA VAL A 52 6.53 -2.72 11.02
C VAL A 52 6.80 -1.35 11.64
N LEU A 53 6.51 -0.29 10.87
CA LEU A 53 6.44 1.07 11.40
C LEU A 53 5.23 1.20 12.32
N ASP A 54 5.35 2.04 13.35
CA ASP A 54 4.24 2.40 14.22
C ASP A 54 3.29 3.39 13.54
N ASP A 55 2.12 3.58 14.15
CA ASP A 55 1.05 4.42 13.60
C ASP A 55 1.48 5.90 13.52
N GLU A 56 2.32 6.35 14.46
CA GLU A 56 2.89 7.70 14.48
C GLU A 56 3.82 7.95 13.29
N ALA A 57 4.74 7.04 12.99
CA ALA A 57 5.60 7.14 11.82
C ALA A 57 4.81 7.11 10.51
N ILE A 58 3.78 6.25 10.41
CA ILE A 58 2.90 6.20 9.24
C ILE A 58 2.10 7.50 9.10
N ALA A 59 1.62 8.09 10.19
CA ALA A 59 0.88 9.35 10.17
C ALA A 59 1.73 10.50 9.61
N ILE A 60 3.01 10.60 10.00
CA ILE A 60 3.95 11.59 9.46
C ILE A 60 4.12 11.42 7.95
N VAL A 61 4.32 10.18 7.48
CA VAL A 61 4.47 9.90 6.04
C VAL A 61 3.19 10.28 5.27
N LEU A 62 2.00 10.01 5.83
CA LEU A 62 0.74 10.37 5.20
C LEU A 62 0.57 11.88 5.05
N GLU A 63 0.99 12.67 6.04
CA GLU A 63 0.98 14.14 5.98
C GLU A 63 1.93 14.65 4.87
N GLU A 64 3.16 14.14 4.83
CA GLU A 64 4.14 14.52 3.80
C GLU A 64 3.67 14.17 2.37
N VAL A 65 3.10 12.97 2.17
CA VAL A 65 2.55 12.57 0.87
C VAL A 65 1.37 13.44 0.46
N GLN A 66 0.57 13.94 1.40
CA GLN A 66 -0.49 14.91 1.11
C GLN A 66 0.09 16.26 0.69
N ASN A 67 1.12 16.76 1.38
CA ASN A 67 1.78 18.02 1.05
C ASN A 67 2.37 18.01 -0.37
N LEU A 68 3.05 16.92 -0.76
CA LEU A 68 3.61 16.74 -2.11
C LEU A 68 2.56 16.74 -3.23
N ARG A 69 1.34 16.27 -2.93
CA ARG A 69 0.22 16.23 -3.87
C ARG A 69 -0.47 17.58 -4.07
N ILE A 70 -0.24 18.57 -3.21
CA ILE A 70 -0.81 19.92 -3.35
C ILE A 70 0.09 20.81 -4.23
N THR A 71 1.38 20.49 -4.32
CA THR A 71 2.37 21.24 -5.10
C THR A 71 2.50 20.82 -6.57
N HIS A 72 1.80 19.77 -7.01
CA HIS A 72 1.83 19.21 -8.37
C HIS A 72 0.42 18.85 -8.86
#